data_AF-A0A2V9KPN0-F1
#
_entry.id   AF-A0A2V9KPN0-F1
#
_cell.length_a   1.000
_cell.length_b   1.000
_cell.length_c   1.000
_cell.angle_alpha   90.00
_cell.angle_beta   90.00
_cell.angle_gamma   90.00
#
_symmetry.space_group_name_H-M   'P 1'
#
loop_
_entity.id
_entity.type
_entity.pdbx_description
1 polymer ?
#
loop_
_entity_poly.entity_id
_entity_poly.type
_entity_poly.pdbx_seq_one_letter_code
_entity_poly.pdbx_strand_id
1 'polypeptide(L)'
;MDAAELEIFKNLLHSVAEEMGAALRRSAFSANIKERRDYSCAVFDGRGRAVAMGDHMPVHLGSMPMSVAAARERLELRAGDIAMLNDPYAGGTHLPDITLLMPVGAGGRSGRPKGQGAMFYVANRAHHADVGGASPASMGLAREVFEEGLRIPPVLLARGGKLQADALALVLANVRTPEERQGDLTAQVAACRLGERRLEELAGKYGLPKVEFYLDTLQRYSASLMETALEAIPRGTYTAEDSLDDDGFGSGPIRLRVTIQIRGRRALVDFQGTSPAVGGPVNAVLAVTASAVFYVFRCLLGEDVPASAGLMAPIEVRAPEGTVVNARPPAAVAAGNVETSQRIVDVLLRALAKALPGRIPAASSGTMNNLSFGGTHPGTARPFTYYETIAGGMGARPTAGGLNGIHTHMTNSLNTPIEALESAYPVRVRRYSLRPGSGGAGRFRGGDGIIREFEFLTQVRGSILSDRRRTRPYGLAGGKPGRAGKNLLRLPGGRTMRLAGKALFDLPAGSILRIESPGGGGWGKAK
;
A
#
# COMPACT_ATOMS: atom_id res chain seq x y z
N MET A 1 -14.68 -0.78 33.55
CA MET A 1 -13.64 -0.74 32.49
C MET A 1 -12.47 0.00 33.07
N ASP A 2 -11.34 -0.68 33.26
CA ASP A 2 -10.12 -0.04 33.71
C ASP A 2 -9.42 0.59 32.49
N ALA A 3 -9.31 1.92 32.48
CA ALA A 3 -8.69 2.66 31.39
C ALA A 3 -7.19 2.38 31.28
N ALA A 4 -6.51 2.11 32.40
CA ALA A 4 -5.09 1.77 32.40
C ALA A 4 -4.86 0.40 31.75
N GLU A 5 -5.69 -0.59 32.08
CA GLU A 5 -5.59 -1.90 31.45
C GLU A 5 -5.92 -1.88 29.96
N LEU A 6 -6.90 -1.09 29.52
CA LEU A 6 -7.19 -0.94 28.08
C LEU A 6 -5.98 -0.43 27.30
N GLU A 7 -5.30 0.58 27.84
CA GLU A 7 -4.06 1.12 27.26
C GLU A 7 -2.92 0.10 27.27
N ILE A 8 -2.78 -0.69 28.34
CA ILE A 8 -1.82 -1.80 28.39
C ILE A 8 -2.08 -2.81 27.27
N PHE A 9 -3.33 -3.27 27.11
CA PHE A 9 -3.68 -4.25 26.07
C PHE A 9 -3.52 -3.69 24.66
N LYS A 10 -3.86 -2.40 24.43
CA LYS A 10 -3.60 -1.70 23.17
C LYS A 10 -2.12 -1.80 22.78
N ASN A 11 -1.24 -1.39 23.71
CA ASN A 11 0.20 -1.35 23.46
C ASN A 11 0.82 -2.75 23.35
N LEU A 12 0.38 -3.72 24.15
CA LEU A 12 0.86 -5.10 24.06
C LEU A 12 0.55 -5.72 22.69
N LEU A 13 -0.68 -5.59 22.19
CA LEU A 13 -1.07 -6.13 20.89
C LEU A 13 -0.35 -5.42 19.74
N HIS A 14 -0.17 -4.10 19.84
CA HIS A 14 0.59 -3.34 18.85
C HIS A 14 2.08 -3.75 18.85
N SER A 15 2.68 -3.95 20.03
CA SER A 15 4.05 -4.46 20.16
C SER A 15 4.25 -5.80 19.46
N VAL A 16 3.27 -6.70 19.49
CA VAL A 16 3.35 -7.96 18.73
C VAL A 16 3.50 -7.70 17.23
N ALA A 17 2.67 -6.81 16.65
CA ALA A 17 2.75 -6.48 15.24
C ALA A 17 4.09 -5.82 14.87
N GLU A 18 4.61 -4.92 15.70
CA GLU A 18 5.91 -4.27 15.49
C GLU A 18 7.09 -5.24 15.63
N GLU A 19 7.05 -6.17 16.60
CA GLU A 19 8.07 -7.22 16.74
C GLU A 19 8.11 -8.16 15.54
N MET A 20 6.94 -8.55 15.03
CA MET A 20 6.82 -9.32 13.78
C MET A 20 7.45 -8.56 12.61
N GLY A 21 7.13 -7.26 12.48
CA GLY A 21 7.66 -6.40 11.42
C GLY A 21 9.18 -6.24 11.50
N ALA A 22 9.71 -6.02 12.70
CA ALA A 22 11.15 -5.91 12.93
C ALA A 22 11.89 -7.22 12.63
N ALA A 23 11.29 -8.38 12.92
CA ALA A 23 11.84 -9.68 12.54
C ALA A 23 11.85 -9.85 11.01
N LEU A 24 10.73 -9.58 10.35
CA LEU A 24 10.60 -9.67 8.88
C LEU A 24 11.64 -8.81 8.18
N ARG A 25 11.79 -7.53 8.59
CA ARG A 25 12.77 -6.60 8.00
C ARG A 25 14.20 -7.12 8.09
N ARG A 26 14.57 -7.72 9.22
CA ARG A 26 15.96 -8.14 9.49
C ARG A 26 16.32 -9.46 8.80
N SER A 27 15.34 -10.33 8.53
CA SER A 27 15.57 -11.63 7.91
C SER A 27 15.24 -11.67 6.42
N ALA A 28 14.63 -10.63 5.87
CA ALA A 28 14.34 -10.54 4.44
C ALA A 28 15.59 -10.38 3.57
N PHE A 29 15.49 -10.89 2.35
CA PHE A 29 16.56 -10.94 1.37
C PHE A 29 16.45 -9.77 0.39
N SER A 30 15.23 -9.42 -0.04
CA SER A 30 15.05 -8.33 -0.99
C SER A 30 15.28 -6.95 -0.37
N ALA A 31 15.89 -6.05 -1.17
CA ALA A 31 16.01 -4.64 -0.79
C ALA A 31 14.65 -3.97 -0.55
N ASN A 32 13.58 -4.50 -1.15
CA ASN A 32 12.24 -3.96 -1.02
C ASN A 32 11.68 -4.12 0.40
N ILE A 33 11.84 -5.30 1.01
CA ILE A 33 11.40 -5.53 2.38
C ILE A 33 12.43 -4.97 3.38
N LYS A 34 13.72 -5.25 3.13
CA LYS A 34 14.81 -4.95 4.07
C LYS A 34 15.08 -3.44 4.20
N GLU A 35 15.25 -2.75 3.07
CA GLU A 35 15.65 -1.34 3.04
C GLU A 35 14.42 -0.42 2.98
N ARG A 36 13.50 -0.69 2.06
CA ARG A 36 12.34 0.19 1.81
C ARG A 36 11.18 -0.01 2.78
N ARG A 37 11.14 -1.14 3.50
CA ARG A 37 10.08 -1.50 4.45
C ARG A 37 8.68 -1.58 3.83
N ASP A 38 8.59 -2.16 2.63
CA ASP A 38 7.32 -2.38 1.94
C ASP A 38 6.67 -3.70 2.42
N TYR A 39 6.23 -3.69 3.68
CA TYR A 39 5.52 -4.79 4.32
C TYR A 39 4.61 -4.27 5.44
N SER A 40 3.63 -5.05 5.89
CA SER A 40 2.90 -4.82 7.15
C SER A 40 2.73 -6.12 7.93
N CYS A 41 2.62 -6.00 9.25
CA CYS A 41 2.22 -7.10 10.13
C CYS A 41 0.97 -6.69 10.93
N ALA A 42 0.11 -7.65 11.23
CA ALA A 42 -1.13 -7.41 11.96
C ALA A 42 -1.53 -8.59 12.83
N VAL A 43 -2.26 -8.27 13.89
CA VAL A 43 -2.93 -9.19 14.79
C VAL A 43 -4.43 -9.05 14.61
N PHE A 44 -5.11 -10.19 14.52
CA PHE A 44 -6.55 -10.31 14.42
C PHE A 44 -7.08 -11.15 15.59
N ASP A 45 -8.28 -10.85 16.05
CA ASP A 45 -8.98 -11.74 16.98
C ASP A 45 -9.48 -13.03 16.30
N GLY A 46 -10.02 -13.97 17.07
CA GLY A 46 -10.56 -15.25 16.56
C GLY A 46 -11.74 -15.10 15.60
N ARG A 47 -12.40 -13.92 15.58
CA ARG A 47 -13.44 -13.58 14.61
C ARG A 47 -12.86 -13.03 13.30
N GLY A 48 -11.54 -12.81 13.23
CA GLY A 48 -10.84 -12.26 12.06
C GLY A 48 -10.91 -10.74 11.97
N ARG A 49 -11.20 -10.02 13.07
CA ARG A 49 -11.18 -8.55 13.08
C ARG A 49 -9.80 -8.07 13.47
N ALA A 50 -9.24 -7.13 12.70
CA ALA A 50 -7.94 -6.52 13.01
C ALA A 50 -8.02 -5.82 14.37
N VAL A 51 -7.10 -6.13 15.27
CA VAL A 51 -6.99 -5.51 16.61
C VAL A 51 -5.75 -4.62 16.71
N ALA A 52 -4.71 -4.96 15.98
CA ALA A 52 -3.51 -4.14 15.85
C ALA A 52 -2.87 -4.38 14.48
N MET A 53 -2.31 -3.33 13.91
CA MET A 53 -1.51 -3.39 12.70
C MET A 53 -0.30 -2.46 12.85
N GLY A 54 0.84 -2.88 12.32
CA GLY A 54 2.05 -2.06 12.31
C GLY A 54 1.93 -0.89 11.33
N ASP A 55 2.54 0.24 11.69
CA ASP A 55 2.42 1.52 10.98
C ASP A 55 3.36 1.59 9.76
N HIS A 56 3.09 0.74 8.78
CA HIS A 56 3.93 0.62 7.59
C HIS A 56 3.17 1.14 6.36
N MET A 57 2.50 0.30 5.56
CA MET A 57 1.80 0.75 4.35
C MET A 57 0.30 1.02 4.58
N PRO A 58 -0.21 2.25 4.32
CA PRO A 58 -1.63 2.56 4.50
C PRO A 58 -2.59 1.73 3.64
N VAL A 59 -2.14 1.24 2.48
CA VAL A 59 -2.97 0.40 1.63
C VAL A 59 -3.31 -0.96 2.24
N HIS A 60 -2.61 -1.37 3.31
CA HIS A 60 -2.90 -2.61 4.04
C HIS A 60 -4.07 -2.47 5.03
N LEU A 61 -4.47 -1.23 5.39
CA LEU A 61 -5.51 -0.95 6.40
C LEU A 61 -6.85 -1.63 6.10
N GLY A 62 -7.30 -1.60 4.84
CA GLY A 62 -8.55 -2.25 4.42
C GLY A 62 -8.32 -3.60 3.74
N SER A 63 -7.22 -3.76 3.02
CA SER A 63 -6.98 -4.94 2.19
C SER A 63 -6.50 -6.16 2.98
N MET A 64 -5.66 -6.00 4.01
CA MET A 64 -5.22 -7.13 4.81
C MET A 64 -6.40 -7.82 5.54
N PRO A 65 -7.34 -7.09 6.18
CA PRO A 65 -8.55 -7.72 6.72
C PRO A 65 -9.37 -8.51 5.69
N MET A 66 -9.48 -8.03 4.46
CA MET A 66 -10.19 -8.73 3.39
C MET A 66 -9.45 -10.01 2.95
N SER A 67 -8.12 -10.00 2.86
CA SER A 67 -7.32 -11.22 2.63
C SER A 67 -7.50 -12.25 3.75
N VAL A 68 -7.53 -11.79 5.01
CA VAL A 68 -7.78 -12.69 6.15
C VAL A 68 -9.17 -13.31 6.07
N ALA A 69 -10.19 -12.52 5.73
CA ALA A 69 -11.55 -13.02 5.53
C ALA A 69 -11.61 -14.08 4.41
N ALA A 70 -11.04 -13.78 3.23
CA ALA A 70 -11.02 -14.69 2.10
C ALA A 70 -10.30 -16.02 2.39
N ALA A 71 -9.17 -15.96 3.11
CA ALA A 71 -8.44 -17.16 3.51
C ALA A 71 -9.24 -18.01 4.52
N ARG A 72 -9.92 -17.39 5.49
CA ARG A 72 -10.76 -18.10 6.48
C ARG A 72 -12.03 -18.69 5.88
N GLU A 73 -12.60 -18.04 4.87
CA GLU A 73 -13.75 -18.57 4.14
C GLU A 73 -13.37 -19.80 3.31
N ARG A 74 -12.18 -19.77 2.69
CA ARG A 74 -11.75 -20.81 1.76
C ARG A 74 -11.06 -22.01 2.41
N LEU A 75 -10.43 -21.81 3.58
CA LEU A 75 -9.56 -22.79 4.24
C LEU A 75 -9.95 -23.00 5.70
N GLU A 76 -9.99 -24.26 6.13
CA GLU A 76 -10.00 -24.63 7.55
C GLU A 76 -8.55 -24.64 8.06
N LEU A 77 -8.14 -23.59 8.78
CA LEU A 77 -6.77 -23.44 9.28
C LEU A 77 -6.60 -24.07 10.67
N ARG A 78 -5.68 -25.02 10.78
CA ARG A 78 -5.34 -25.73 12.03
C ARG A 78 -4.01 -25.25 12.60
N ALA A 79 -3.69 -25.70 13.81
CA ALA A 79 -2.43 -25.36 14.46
C ALA A 79 -1.22 -25.72 13.58
N GLY A 80 -0.33 -24.76 13.38
CA GLY A 80 0.86 -24.91 12.53
C GLY A 80 0.59 -24.76 11.02
N ASP A 81 -0.64 -24.57 10.58
CA ASP A 81 -0.94 -24.26 9.18
C ASP A 81 -0.61 -22.79 8.88
N ILE A 82 -0.13 -22.51 7.67
CA ILE A 82 0.08 -21.14 7.18
C ILE A 82 -0.55 -21.04 5.81
N ALA A 83 -1.53 -20.15 5.67
CA ALA A 83 -2.11 -19.81 4.37
C ALA A 83 -1.26 -18.75 3.66
N MET A 84 -1.28 -18.79 2.33
CA MET A 84 -0.63 -17.83 1.43
C MET A 84 -1.64 -17.40 0.35
N LEU A 85 -1.66 -16.10 0.06
CA LEU A 85 -2.47 -15.52 -1.02
C LEU A 85 -1.92 -14.17 -1.48
N ASN A 86 -2.13 -13.83 -2.75
CA ASN A 86 -1.94 -12.47 -3.29
C ASN A 86 -3.08 -12.03 -4.23
N ASP A 87 -4.07 -12.90 -4.47
CA ASP A 87 -5.16 -12.65 -5.41
C ASP A 87 -5.90 -11.33 -5.07
N PRO A 88 -5.85 -10.31 -5.94
CA PRO A 88 -6.48 -9.01 -5.70
C PRO A 88 -7.99 -9.11 -5.55
N TYR A 89 -8.60 -10.12 -6.20
CA TYR A 89 -10.03 -10.38 -6.12
C TYR A 89 -10.43 -11.23 -4.90
N ALA A 90 -9.45 -11.66 -4.09
CA ALA A 90 -9.62 -12.32 -2.80
C ALA A 90 -8.99 -11.48 -1.66
N GLY A 91 -9.11 -10.15 -1.73
CA GLY A 91 -8.63 -9.20 -0.71
C GLY A 91 -7.18 -8.74 -0.86
N GLY A 92 -6.46 -9.23 -1.86
CA GLY A 92 -5.15 -8.68 -2.24
C GLY A 92 -5.25 -7.23 -2.74
N THR A 93 -4.11 -6.60 -2.95
CA THR A 93 -3.97 -5.23 -3.48
C THR A 93 -3.55 -5.26 -4.94
N HIS A 94 -2.44 -5.94 -5.20
CA HIS A 94 -1.87 -6.30 -6.49
C HIS A 94 -1.04 -7.58 -6.31
N LEU A 95 -0.58 -8.20 -7.39
CA LEU A 95 0.09 -9.51 -7.29
C LEU A 95 1.43 -9.52 -6.53
N PRO A 96 2.28 -8.47 -6.58
CA PRO A 96 3.51 -8.45 -5.79
C PRO A 96 3.30 -8.57 -4.28
N ASP A 97 2.15 -8.18 -3.75
CA ASP A 97 1.88 -8.21 -2.31
C ASP A 97 1.39 -9.59 -1.85
N ILE A 98 2.31 -10.42 -1.34
CA ILE A 98 1.98 -11.75 -0.83
C ILE A 98 1.66 -11.70 0.66
N THR A 99 0.47 -12.15 1.02
CA THR A 99 -0.03 -12.24 2.39
C THR A 99 0.15 -13.65 2.94
N LEU A 100 0.73 -13.77 4.14
CA LEU A 100 0.69 -14.99 4.93
C LEU A 100 -0.26 -14.82 6.12
N LEU A 101 -1.00 -15.86 6.43
CA LEU A 101 -1.94 -15.92 7.55
C LEU A 101 -1.73 -17.20 8.37
N MET A 102 -1.66 -17.07 9.69
CA MET A 102 -1.49 -18.19 10.60
C MET A 102 -2.49 -18.11 11.77
N PRO A 103 -3.24 -19.18 12.08
CA PRO A 103 -4.08 -19.25 13.27
C PRO A 103 -3.21 -19.44 14.52
N VAL A 104 -3.60 -18.84 15.64
CA VAL A 104 -2.92 -18.95 16.93
C VAL A 104 -3.88 -19.49 17.98
N GLY A 105 -3.41 -20.42 18.82
CA GLY A 105 -4.21 -21.03 19.88
C GLY A 105 -5.18 -22.14 19.43
N ALA A 106 -5.08 -22.61 18.18
CA ALA A 106 -5.94 -23.67 17.63
C ALA A 106 -5.60 -25.10 18.13
N GLY A 107 -4.49 -25.27 18.87
CA GLY A 107 -3.95 -26.57 19.29
C GLY A 107 -4.16 -26.95 20.76
N GLY A 108 -4.95 -26.20 21.52
CA GLY A 108 -5.25 -26.48 22.94
C GLY A 108 -4.14 -26.15 23.95
N ARG A 109 -2.96 -25.70 23.50
CA ARG A 109 -1.88 -25.19 24.39
C ARG A 109 -2.26 -23.91 25.14
N SER A 110 -3.24 -23.17 24.64
CA SER A 110 -3.78 -21.95 25.24
C SER A 110 -4.79 -22.21 26.37
N GLY A 111 -5.01 -23.47 26.79
CA GLY A 111 -6.07 -23.83 27.74
C GLY A 111 -7.48 -23.90 27.12
N ARG A 112 -7.60 -23.75 25.80
CA ARG A 112 -8.87 -23.96 25.07
C ARG A 112 -9.13 -25.44 24.82
N PRO A 113 -10.39 -25.92 24.94
CA PRO A 113 -10.78 -27.25 24.47
C PRO A 113 -10.50 -27.41 22.97
N LYS A 114 -10.05 -28.60 22.56
CA LYS A 114 -9.94 -28.96 21.14
C LYS A 114 -11.29 -28.74 20.45
N GLY A 115 -11.32 -27.98 19.35
CA GLY A 115 -12.53 -27.73 18.54
C GLY A 115 -13.11 -26.31 18.58
N GLN A 116 -12.59 -25.38 19.40
CA GLN A 116 -13.12 -24.00 19.49
C GLN A 116 -12.52 -22.98 18.49
N GLY A 117 -11.81 -23.42 17.45
CA GLY A 117 -11.19 -22.52 16.46
C GLY A 117 -9.99 -21.73 17.00
N ALA A 118 -9.44 -20.84 16.17
CA ALA A 118 -8.29 -20.02 16.53
C ALA A 118 -8.68 -18.88 17.51
N MET A 119 -7.81 -18.57 18.47
CA MET A 119 -8.01 -17.44 19.39
C MET A 119 -7.62 -16.11 18.73
N PHE A 120 -6.56 -16.16 17.94
CA PHE A 120 -6.09 -15.04 17.14
C PHE A 120 -5.74 -15.54 15.75
N TYR A 121 -5.54 -14.59 14.85
CA TYR A 121 -4.72 -14.81 13.69
C TYR A 121 -3.61 -13.77 13.64
N VAL A 122 -2.45 -14.17 13.15
CA VAL A 122 -1.39 -13.25 12.78
C VAL A 122 -1.25 -13.26 11.28
N ALA A 123 -1.09 -12.08 10.70
CA ALA A 123 -0.84 -11.94 9.28
C ALA A 123 0.34 -11.02 9.04
N ASN A 124 1.04 -11.27 7.95
CA ASN A 124 1.90 -10.27 7.35
C ASN A 124 1.68 -10.24 5.84
N ARG A 125 1.95 -9.09 5.25
CA ARG A 125 1.96 -8.89 3.81
C ARG A 125 3.24 -8.19 3.46
N ALA A 126 3.95 -8.71 2.47
CA ALA A 126 5.19 -8.13 2.00
C ALA A 126 5.15 -8.01 0.47
N HIS A 127 5.70 -6.93 -0.04
CA HIS A 127 5.83 -6.71 -1.47
C HIS A 127 7.07 -7.45 -1.99
N HIS A 128 6.84 -8.54 -2.71
CA HIS A 128 7.87 -9.31 -3.40
C HIS A 128 8.28 -8.59 -4.68
N ALA A 129 9.58 -8.41 -4.87
CA ALA A 129 10.09 -7.60 -5.98
C ALA A 129 9.79 -8.14 -7.39
N ASP A 130 9.26 -9.36 -7.53
CA ASP A 130 8.76 -9.93 -8.78
C ASP A 130 7.91 -11.17 -8.46
N VAL A 131 6.79 -11.33 -9.18
CA VAL A 131 5.93 -12.50 -9.10
C VAL A 131 5.66 -13.10 -10.49
N GLY A 132 6.57 -12.95 -11.45
CA GLY A 132 6.46 -13.61 -12.75
C GLY A 132 5.64 -12.91 -13.83
N GLY A 133 5.35 -11.62 -13.67
CA GLY A 133 4.60 -10.85 -14.67
C GLY A 133 5.34 -10.69 -16.00
N ALA A 134 4.65 -10.22 -17.04
CA ALA A 134 5.18 -10.01 -18.39
C ALA A 134 6.36 -9.00 -18.43
N SER A 135 6.41 -8.08 -17.46
CA SER A 135 7.53 -7.16 -17.27
C SER A 135 8.27 -7.47 -15.97
N PRO A 136 9.58 -7.18 -15.89
CA PRO A 136 10.33 -7.29 -14.64
C PRO A 136 9.62 -6.57 -13.48
N ALA A 137 9.67 -7.20 -12.32
CA ALA A 137 9.04 -6.77 -11.08
C ALA A 137 7.52 -6.77 -11.06
N SER A 138 6.85 -7.37 -12.06
CA SER A 138 5.39 -7.53 -12.07
C SER A 138 4.58 -6.21 -12.01
N MET A 139 5.22 -5.08 -12.30
CA MET A 139 4.64 -3.73 -12.23
C MET A 139 4.69 -3.05 -13.61
N GLY A 140 4.16 -3.71 -14.63
CA GLY A 140 4.20 -3.26 -16.03
C GLY A 140 2.88 -2.69 -16.56
N LEU A 141 2.85 -2.35 -17.85
CA LEU A 141 1.60 -2.21 -18.59
C LEU A 141 1.05 -3.61 -18.89
N ALA A 142 -0.20 -3.84 -18.48
CA ALA A 142 -0.93 -5.08 -18.65
C ALA A 142 -2.39 -4.74 -19.00
N ARG A 143 -3.05 -5.61 -19.76
CA ARG A 143 -4.50 -5.52 -20.01
C ARG A 143 -5.29 -6.41 -19.08
N GLU A 144 -4.72 -7.56 -18.76
CA GLU A 144 -5.31 -8.55 -17.87
C GLU A 144 -4.40 -8.85 -16.68
N VAL A 145 -4.98 -9.21 -15.53
CA VAL A 145 -4.26 -9.60 -14.32
C VAL A 145 -3.27 -10.76 -14.57
N PHE A 146 -3.53 -11.61 -15.57
CA PHE A 146 -2.67 -12.74 -15.92
C PHE A 146 -1.31 -12.29 -16.50
N GLU A 147 -1.24 -11.08 -17.08
CA GLU A 147 0.02 -10.49 -17.54
C GLU A 147 0.81 -9.89 -16.37
N GLU A 148 0.21 -9.69 -15.20
CA GLU A 148 0.85 -9.07 -14.04
C GLU A 148 1.66 -10.08 -13.21
N GLY A 149 1.39 -11.38 -13.37
CA GLY A 149 2.18 -12.47 -12.78
C GLY A 149 1.34 -13.57 -12.13
N LEU A 150 1.99 -14.33 -11.26
CA LEU A 150 1.40 -15.45 -10.55
C LEU A 150 0.33 -14.97 -9.57
N ARG A 151 -0.90 -15.37 -9.85
CA ARG A 151 -2.05 -15.15 -8.98
C ARG A 151 -2.27 -16.38 -8.10
N ILE A 152 -2.11 -16.18 -6.80
CA ILE A 152 -2.16 -17.18 -5.73
C ILE A 152 -3.49 -16.99 -4.99
N PRO A 153 -4.48 -17.88 -5.22
CA PRO A 153 -5.69 -17.91 -4.38
C PRO A 153 -5.33 -18.39 -2.97
N PRO A 154 -6.24 -18.33 -1.99
CA PRO A 154 -5.97 -18.88 -0.67
C PRO A 154 -5.57 -20.37 -0.73
N VAL A 155 -4.30 -20.66 -0.44
CA VAL A 155 -3.73 -22.01 -0.39
C VAL A 155 -2.84 -22.17 0.84
N LEU A 156 -2.54 -23.42 1.22
CA LEU A 156 -1.62 -23.70 2.33
C LEU A 156 -0.16 -23.66 1.85
N LEU A 157 0.63 -22.73 2.40
CA LEU A 157 2.09 -22.73 2.29
C LEU A 157 2.72 -23.69 3.32
N ALA A 158 2.12 -23.83 4.50
CA ALA A 158 2.51 -24.83 5.48
C ALA A 158 1.30 -25.59 6.01
N ARG A 159 1.48 -26.88 6.31
CA ARG A 159 0.50 -27.75 6.97
C ARG A 159 1.13 -28.39 8.20
N GLY A 160 0.53 -28.22 9.37
CA GLY A 160 1.02 -28.79 10.62
C GLY A 160 2.50 -28.46 10.91
N GLY A 161 2.93 -27.24 10.57
CA GLY A 161 4.29 -26.75 10.75
C GLY A 161 5.28 -27.10 9.64
N LYS A 162 4.88 -27.88 8.62
CA LYS A 162 5.72 -28.29 7.49
C LYS A 162 5.37 -27.54 6.22
N LEU A 163 6.38 -26.93 5.58
CA LEU A 163 6.22 -26.27 4.28
C LEU A 163 5.73 -27.26 3.22
N GLN A 164 4.83 -26.82 2.35
CA GLN A 164 4.31 -27.59 1.23
C GLN A 164 5.26 -27.41 0.04
N ALA A 165 6.12 -28.41 -0.19
CA ALA A 165 7.19 -28.35 -1.18
C ALA A 165 6.68 -28.05 -2.60
N ASP A 166 5.58 -28.71 -3.02
CA ASP A 166 5.02 -28.54 -4.36
C ASP A 166 4.44 -27.13 -4.57
N ALA A 167 3.75 -26.59 -3.55
CA ALA A 167 3.22 -25.23 -3.62
C ALA A 167 4.35 -24.20 -3.74
N LEU A 168 5.43 -24.38 -2.97
CA LEU A 168 6.61 -23.52 -3.05
C LEU A 168 7.31 -23.68 -4.41
N ALA A 169 7.47 -24.91 -4.91
CA ALA A 169 8.09 -25.17 -6.21
C ALA A 169 7.33 -24.49 -7.35
N LEU A 170 5.99 -24.52 -7.34
CA LEU A 170 5.17 -23.81 -8.32
C LEU A 170 5.38 -22.29 -8.28
N VAL A 171 5.47 -21.69 -7.09
CA VAL A 171 5.77 -20.25 -6.97
C VAL A 171 7.16 -19.95 -7.50
N LEU A 172 8.17 -20.68 -7.04
CA LEU A 172 9.58 -20.40 -7.36
C LEU A 172 9.91 -20.64 -8.84
N ALA A 173 9.24 -21.59 -9.50
CA ALA A 173 9.39 -21.82 -10.94
C ALA A 173 8.88 -20.66 -11.81
N ASN A 174 7.99 -19.82 -11.27
CA ASN A 174 7.32 -18.76 -12.02
C ASN A 174 7.89 -17.35 -11.71
N VAL A 175 9.03 -17.22 -11.03
CA VAL A 175 9.61 -15.91 -10.68
C VAL A 175 11.03 -15.76 -11.21
N ARG A 176 11.45 -14.52 -11.48
CA ARG A 176 12.79 -14.24 -12.04
C ARG A 176 13.94 -14.46 -11.05
N THR A 177 13.70 -14.34 -9.75
CA THR A 177 14.74 -14.49 -8.71
C THR A 177 14.21 -15.39 -7.60
N PRO A 178 14.26 -16.71 -7.78
CA PRO A 178 13.66 -17.67 -6.86
C PRO A 178 14.34 -17.71 -5.49
N GLU A 179 15.67 -17.57 -5.42
CA GLU A 179 16.41 -17.58 -4.16
C GLU A 179 15.96 -16.43 -3.23
N GLU A 180 15.81 -15.22 -3.77
CA GLU A 180 15.32 -14.05 -3.03
C GLU A 180 13.86 -14.27 -2.56
N ARG A 181 13.00 -14.80 -3.44
CA ARG A 181 11.58 -15.06 -3.13
C ARG A 181 11.41 -16.13 -2.05
N GLN A 182 12.21 -17.18 -2.09
CA GLN A 182 12.24 -18.20 -1.06
C GLN A 182 12.71 -17.64 0.29
N GLY A 183 13.76 -16.80 0.27
CA GLY A 183 14.27 -16.10 1.45
C GLY A 183 13.20 -15.20 2.09
N ASP A 184 12.51 -14.39 1.29
CA ASP A 184 11.45 -13.50 1.74
C ASP A 184 10.22 -14.25 2.30
N LEU A 185 9.77 -15.32 1.63
CA LEU A 185 8.70 -16.19 2.15
C LEU A 185 9.09 -16.84 3.48
N THR A 186 10.35 -17.27 3.60
CA THR A 186 10.88 -17.84 4.86
C THR A 186 10.89 -16.79 5.97
N ALA A 187 11.28 -15.55 5.66
CA ALA A 187 11.23 -14.43 6.58
C ALA A 187 9.80 -14.12 7.04
N GLN A 188 8.82 -14.15 6.12
CA GLN A 188 7.40 -13.99 6.45
C GLN A 188 6.89 -15.12 7.36
N VAL A 189 7.27 -16.38 7.12
CA VAL A 189 6.92 -17.51 8.00
C VAL A 189 7.51 -17.32 9.41
N ALA A 190 8.76 -16.89 9.51
CA ALA A 190 9.42 -16.63 10.78
C ALA A 190 8.73 -15.51 11.57
N ALA A 191 8.29 -14.45 10.88
CA ALA A 191 7.52 -13.36 11.50
C ALA A 191 6.17 -13.84 12.04
N CYS A 192 5.41 -14.65 11.29
CA CYS A 192 4.16 -15.26 11.80
C CYS A 192 4.42 -16.10 13.07
N ARG A 193 5.45 -16.96 13.06
CA ARG A 193 5.81 -17.77 14.23
C ARG A 193 6.21 -16.95 15.45
N LEU A 194 6.84 -15.79 15.26
CA LEU A 194 7.12 -14.87 16.35
C LEU A 194 5.83 -14.29 16.94
N GLY A 195 4.90 -13.87 16.08
CA GLY A 195 3.59 -13.37 16.51
C GLY A 195 2.80 -14.40 17.33
N GLU A 196 2.79 -15.67 16.89
CA GLU A 196 2.19 -16.78 17.65
C GLU A 196 2.77 -16.91 19.05
N ARG A 197 4.10 -16.98 19.18
CA ARG A 197 4.74 -17.09 20.50
C ARG A 197 4.36 -15.94 21.43
N ARG A 198 4.37 -14.69 20.92
CA ARG A 198 4.02 -13.52 21.72
C ARG A 198 2.57 -13.52 22.18
N LEU A 199 1.66 -13.94 21.32
CA LEU A 199 0.25 -14.04 21.68
C LEU A 199 -0.03 -15.19 22.65
N GLU A 200 0.68 -16.31 22.53
CA GLU A 200 0.63 -17.41 23.50
C GLU A 200 1.17 -16.98 24.87
N GLU A 201 2.29 -16.25 24.92
CA GLU A 201 2.85 -15.65 26.15
C GLU A 201 1.84 -14.69 26.81
N LEU A 202 1.22 -13.81 26.01
CA LEU A 202 0.20 -12.86 26.47
C LEU A 202 -1.03 -13.58 27.02
N ALA A 203 -1.53 -14.61 26.32
CA ALA A 203 -2.65 -15.42 26.77
C ALA A 203 -2.34 -16.19 28.06
N GLY A 204 -1.13 -16.76 28.17
CA GLY A 204 -0.67 -17.46 29.36
C GLY A 204 -0.53 -16.54 30.58
N LYS A 205 -0.08 -15.30 30.39
CA LYS A 205 0.11 -14.32 31.48
C LYS A 205 -1.20 -13.76 32.03
N TYR A 206 -2.14 -13.40 31.17
CA TYR A 206 -3.36 -12.68 31.58
C TYR A 206 -4.62 -13.54 31.63
N GLY A 207 -4.58 -14.76 31.07
CA GLY A 207 -5.72 -15.66 30.97
C GLY A 207 -6.69 -15.30 29.84
N LEU A 208 -7.27 -16.32 29.20
CA LEU A 208 -8.12 -16.15 28.01
C LEU A 208 -9.32 -15.21 28.22
N PRO A 209 -10.11 -15.30 29.31
CA PRO A 209 -11.31 -14.47 29.45
C PRO A 209 -10.99 -12.98 29.48
N LYS A 210 -9.88 -12.62 30.14
CA LYS A 210 -9.44 -11.22 30.24
C LYS A 210 -8.96 -10.69 28.88
N VAL A 211 -8.19 -11.50 28.15
CA VAL A 211 -7.71 -11.18 26.82
C VAL A 211 -8.89 -10.96 25.86
N GLU A 212 -9.85 -11.88 25.81
CA GLU A 212 -11.04 -11.77 24.95
C GLU A 212 -11.88 -10.53 25.28
N PHE A 213 -12.06 -10.24 26.58
CA PHE A 213 -12.74 -9.02 27.04
C PHE A 213 -12.07 -7.75 26.49
N TYR A 214 -10.73 -7.65 26.54
CA TYR A 214 -10.02 -6.47 26.05
C TYR A 214 -9.97 -6.38 24.53
N LEU A 215 -9.97 -7.50 23.80
CA LEU A 215 -10.13 -7.49 22.33
C LEU A 215 -11.47 -6.86 21.93
N ASP A 216 -12.58 -7.32 22.53
CA ASP A 216 -13.92 -6.77 22.24
C ASP A 216 -14.07 -5.32 22.73
N THR A 217 -13.37 -4.93 23.80
CA THR A 217 -13.37 -3.56 24.31
C THR A 217 -12.60 -2.61 23.39
N LEU A 218 -11.44 -3.01 22.88
CA LEU A 218 -10.66 -2.21 21.93
C LEU A 218 -11.44 -1.92 20.63
N GLN A 219 -12.19 -2.90 20.13
CA GLN A 219 -13.03 -2.71 18.94
C GLN A 219 -14.12 -1.65 19.17
N ARG A 220 -14.84 -1.74 20.30
CA ARG A 220 -15.89 -0.77 20.66
C ARG A 220 -15.32 0.62 20.93
N TYR A 221 -14.18 0.68 21.62
CA TYR A 221 -13.48 1.94 21.89
C TYR A 221 -13.01 2.62 20.60
N SER A 222 -12.44 1.85 19.66
CA SER A 222 -12.02 2.42 18.37
C SER A 222 -13.22 2.92 17.57
N ALA A 223 -14.34 2.18 17.55
CA ALA A 223 -15.56 2.65 16.92
C ALA A 223 -16.06 3.97 17.51
N SER A 224 -16.09 4.10 18.84
CA SER A 224 -16.55 5.34 19.49
C SER A 224 -15.64 6.54 19.21
N LEU A 225 -14.32 6.33 19.06
CA LEU A 225 -13.39 7.38 18.64
C LEU A 225 -13.71 7.89 17.23
N MET A 226 -13.95 6.99 16.26
CA MET A 226 -14.32 7.39 14.92
C MET A 226 -15.70 8.07 14.90
N GLU A 227 -16.69 7.53 15.61
CA GLU A 227 -18.02 8.13 15.71
C GLU A 227 -17.97 9.56 16.26
N THR A 228 -17.14 9.81 17.26
CA THR A 228 -16.92 11.15 17.84
C THR A 228 -16.28 12.09 16.82
N ALA A 229 -15.29 11.60 16.07
CA ALA A 229 -14.66 12.40 15.02
C ALA A 229 -15.62 12.73 13.87
N LEU A 230 -16.50 11.79 13.48
CA LEU A 230 -17.54 12.02 12.48
C LEU A 230 -18.58 13.04 12.95
N GLU A 231 -18.97 12.98 14.22
CA GLU A 231 -19.92 13.92 14.82
C GLU A 231 -19.41 15.37 14.82
N ALA A 232 -18.08 15.55 14.89
CA ALA A 232 -17.45 16.87 14.77
C ALA A 232 -17.40 17.42 13.33
N ILE A 233 -17.70 16.61 12.32
CA ILE A 233 -17.78 17.07 10.93
C ILE A 233 -19.18 17.64 10.68
N PRO A 234 -19.33 18.83 10.07
CA PRO A 234 -20.65 19.36 9.75
C PRO A 234 -21.48 18.35 8.95
N ARG A 235 -22.75 18.19 9.34
CA ARG A 235 -23.69 17.33 8.59
C ARG A 235 -23.88 17.90 7.20
N GLY A 236 -23.84 17.03 6.20
CA GLY A 236 -23.99 17.47 4.81
C GLY A 236 -23.54 16.43 3.80
N THR A 237 -23.63 16.83 2.53
CA THR A 237 -23.19 16.05 1.38
C THR A 237 -22.07 16.81 0.67
N TYR A 238 -20.91 16.18 0.53
CA TYR A 238 -19.71 16.77 -0.04
C TYR A 238 -19.23 15.94 -1.24
N THR A 239 -19.29 16.52 -2.43
CA THR A 239 -18.85 15.85 -3.67
C THR A 239 -17.54 16.44 -4.17
N ALA A 240 -16.64 15.60 -4.68
CA ALA A 240 -15.45 16.06 -5.40
C ALA A 240 -15.05 15.10 -6.52
N GLU A 241 -14.30 15.63 -7.48
CA GLU A 241 -13.83 14.91 -8.67
C GLU A 241 -12.38 15.28 -8.97
N ASP A 242 -11.67 14.33 -9.56
CA ASP A 242 -10.32 14.46 -10.14
C ASP A 242 -10.13 13.29 -11.13
N SER A 243 -9.06 13.29 -11.92
CA SER A 243 -8.86 12.30 -12.97
C SER A 243 -7.42 11.81 -13.09
N LEU A 244 -7.23 10.52 -13.34
CA LEU A 244 -5.94 10.00 -13.81
C LEU A 244 -5.67 10.49 -15.23
N ASP A 245 -4.40 10.67 -15.56
CA ASP A 245 -3.98 11.21 -16.86
C ASP A 245 -4.34 10.28 -18.03
N ASP A 246 -4.14 8.97 -17.83
CA ASP A 246 -4.30 7.90 -18.82
C ASP A 246 -4.19 6.50 -18.18
N ASP A 247 -4.63 5.45 -18.89
CA ASP A 247 -4.45 4.04 -18.51
C ASP A 247 -3.14 3.41 -19.02
N GLY A 248 -2.39 4.12 -19.88
CA GLY A 248 -1.17 3.60 -20.52
C GLY A 248 -1.40 3.03 -21.92
N PHE A 249 -2.66 2.99 -22.38
CA PHE A 249 -3.08 2.60 -23.73
C PHE A 249 -3.89 3.70 -24.44
N GLY A 250 -3.95 4.92 -23.88
CA GLY A 250 -4.56 6.08 -24.50
C GLY A 250 -6.04 6.31 -24.16
N SER A 251 -6.59 5.64 -23.14
CA SER A 251 -8.00 5.79 -22.72
C SER A 251 -8.27 6.97 -21.78
N GLY A 252 -7.28 7.82 -21.50
CA GLY A 252 -7.39 8.96 -20.58
C GLY A 252 -8.10 10.21 -21.14
N PRO A 253 -8.58 11.11 -20.26
CA PRO A 253 -8.50 11.07 -18.79
C PRO A 253 -9.57 10.16 -18.16
N ILE A 254 -9.24 9.56 -17.01
CA ILE A 254 -10.14 8.63 -16.30
C ILE A 254 -10.67 9.30 -15.04
N ARG A 255 -11.98 9.53 -14.98
CA ARG A 255 -12.63 10.31 -13.92
C ARG A 255 -12.86 9.47 -12.66
N LEU A 256 -12.47 10.02 -11.51
CA LEU A 256 -12.87 9.54 -10.20
C LEU A 256 -13.79 10.57 -9.54
N ARG A 257 -14.89 10.10 -8.97
CA ARG A 257 -15.89 10.92 -8.29
C ARG A 257 -16.23 10.29 -6.95
N VAL A 258 -16.29 11.12 -5.91
CA VAL A 258 -16.77 10.69 -4.60
C VAL A 258 -17.82 11.65 -4.06
N THR A 259 -18.82 11.11 -3.38
CA THR A 259 -19.78 11.84 -2.57
C THR A 259 -19.71 11.30 -1.15
N ILE A 260 -19.39 12.17 -0.19
CA ILE A 260 -19.33 11.85 1.24
C ILE A 260 -20.55 12.47 1.91
N GLN A 261 -21.36 11.64 2.56
CA GLN A 261 -22.51 12.06 3.36
C GLN A 261 -22.23 11.85 4.84
N ILE A 262 -22.22 12.95 5.61
CA ILE A 262 -22.04 12.92 7.06
C ILE A 262 -23.41 12.99 7.74
N ARG A 263 -23.73 11.95 8.51
CA ARG A 263 -25.03 11.75 9.17
C ARG A 263 -24.83 11.59 10.69
N GLY A 264 -24.28 12.62 11.33
CA GLY A 264 -23.89 12.55 12.74
C GLY A 264 -22.72 11.58 12.93
N ARG A 265 -22.93 10.51 13.71
CA ARG A 265 -21.91 9.50 14.04
C ARG A 265 -21.63 8.49 12.91
N ARG A 266 -22.18 8.68 11.70
CA ARG A 266 -22.00 7.78 10.55
C ARG A 266 -21.63 8.54 9.29
N ALA A 267 -20.84 7.91 8.44
CA ALA A 267 -20.51 8.41 7.11
C ALA A 267 -20.87 7.39 6.03
N LEU A 268 -21.40 7.88 4.91
CA LEU A 268 -21.48 7.12 3.66
C LEU A 268 -20.51 7.73 2.65
N VAL A 269 -19.63 6.90 2.11
CA VAL A 269 -18.67 7.26 1.06
C VAL A 269 -19.07 6.54 -0.22
N ASP A 270 -19.58 7.29 -1.19
CA ASP A 270 -20.15 6.75 -2.42
C ASP A 270 -19.34 7.19 -3.65
N PHE A 271 -18.85 6.22 -4.42
CA PHE A 271 -18.08 6.42 -5.64
C PHE A 271 -18.94 6.41 -6.92
N GLN A 272 -20.27 6.49 -6.82
CA GLN A 272 -21.16 6.60 -7.97
C GLN A 272 -20.77 7.78 -8.89
N GLY A 273 -20.68 7.49 -10.18
CA GLY A 273 -20.25 8.42 -11.23
C GLY A 273 -18.76 8.39 -11.54
N THR A 274 -17.98 7.55 -10.87
CA THR A 274 -16.62 7.16 -11.28
C THR A 274 -16.64 6.40 -12.60
N SER A 275 -15.60 6.55 -13.42
CA SER A 275 -15.46 5.88 -14.72
C SER A 275 -15.55 4.35 -14.61
N PRO A 276 -16.07 3.66 -15.65
CA PRO A 276 -15.92 2.20 -15.79
C PRO A 276 -14.46 1.76 -15.69
N ALA A 277 -14.24 0.48 -15.38
CA ALA A 277 -12.92 -0.12 -15.49
C ALA A 277 -12.37 0.06 -16.92
N VAL A 278 -11.06 0.24 -17.03
CA VAL A 278 -10.36 0.54 -18.29
C VAL A 278 -9.45 -0.62 -18.69
N GLY A 279 -8.97 -0.61 -19.93
CA GLY A 279 -8.15 -1.68 -20.47
C GLY A 279 -6.69 -1.70 -20.00
N GLY A 280 -6.21 -0.67 -19.30
CA GLY A 280 -4.86 -0.64 -18.70
C GLY A 280 -4.84 -0.91 -17.19
N PRO A 281 -3.66 -1.01 -16.56
CA PRO A 281 -3.49 -1.56 -15.21
C PRO A 281 -3.94 -0.65 -14.06
N VAL A 282 -4.58 0.48 -14.34
CA VAL A 282 -5.00 1.47 -13.33
C VAL A 282 -6.28 1.09 -12.60
N ASN A 283 -6.80 -0.13 -12.78
CA ASN A 283 -8.00 -0.53 -12.09
C ASN A 283 -7.70 -0.90 -10.64
N ALA A 284 -8.43 -0.34 -9.68
CA ALA A 284 -8.34 -0.73 -8.28
C ALA A 284 -9.46 -1.73 -7.94
N VAL A 285 -9.10 -2.76 -7.16
CA VAL A 285 -10.07 -3.64 -6.49
C VAL A 285 -10.70 -2.93 -5.28
N LEU A 286 -11.86 -3.39 -4.83
CA LEU A 286 -12.57 -2.82 -3.67
C LEU A 286 -11.68 -2.71 -2.43
N ALA A 287 -10.77 -3.67 -2.23
CA ALA A 287 -9.83 -3.69 -1.11
C ALA A 287 -8.91 -2.46 -1.08
N VAL A 288 -8.43 -2.00 -2.23
CA VAL A 288 -7.62 -0.77 -2.36
C VAL A 288 -8.47 0.46 -2.05
N THR A 289 -9.69 0.52 -2.60
CA THR A 289 -10.63 1.64 -2.39
C THR A 289 -11.02 1.78 -0.93
N ALA A 290 -11.39 0.67 -0.26
CA ALA A 290 -11.70 0.66 1.16
C ALA A 290 -10.50 1.09 2.01
N SER A 291 -9.28 0.69 1.63
CA SER A 291 -8.05 1.11 2.34
C SER A 291 -7.79 2.61 2.22
N ALA A 292 -8.02 3.20 1.04
CA ALA A 292 -7.90 4.64 0.84
C ALA A 292 -8.94 5.42 1.65
N VAL A 293 -10.18 4.92 1.75
CA VAL A 293 -11.20 5.49 2.64
C VAL A 293 -10.76 5.40 4.10
N PHE A 294 -10.33 4.23 4.56
CA PHE A 294 -9.82 4.06 5.92
C PHE A 294 -8.72 5.08 6.20
N TYR A 295 -7.68 5.12 5.38
CA TYR A 295 -6.55 6.04 5.54
C TYR A 295 -7.01 7.49 5.74
N VAL A 296 -7.89 8.00 4.88
CA VAL A 296 -8.37 9.38 4.96
C VAL A 296 -9.09 9.66 6.27
N PHE A 297 -10.01 8.79 6.69
CA PHE A 297 -10.74 9.00 7.94
C PHE A 297 -9.85 8.79 9.17
N ARG A 298 -8.88 7.87 9.13
CA ARG A 298 -7.88 7.68 10.19
C ARG A 298 -7.01 8.92 10.38
N CYS A 299 -6.68 9.64 9.31
CA CYS A 299 -5.96 10.92 9.37
C CYS A 299 -6.77 12.06 10.01
N LEU A 300 -8.09 11.90 10.19
CA LEU A 300 -8.91 12.89 10.91
C LEU A 300 -8.87 12.68 12.43
N LEU A 301 -8.32 11.56 12.89
CA LEU A 301 -8.18 11.22 14.30
C LEU A 301 -6.83 11.69 14.86
N GLY A 302 -6.69 11.64 16.19
CA GLY A 302 -5.40 11.85 16.86
C GLY A 302 -4.40 10.73 16.57
N GLU A 303 -3.17 10.91 17.07
CA GLU A 303 -2.07 9.95 16.84
C GLU A 303 -2.29 8.63 17.59
N ASP A 304 -2.72 8.68 18.86
CA ASP A 304 -2.81 7.53 19.78
C ASP A 304 -4.01 6.57 19.59
N VAL A 305 -4.53 6.47 18.36
CA VAL A 305 -5.70 5.64 18.04
C VAL A 305 -5.29 4.24 17.54
N PRO A 306 -5.84 3.15 18.11
CA PRO A 306 -5.56 1.79 17.64
C PRO A 306 -5.92 1.60 16.16
N ALA A 307 -5.01 1.05 15.37
CA ALA A 307 -5.30 0.60 14.01
C ALA A 307 -6.12 -0.71 14.04
N SER A 308 -7.41 -0.59 14.36
CA SER A 308 -8.34 -1.72 14.51
C SER A 308 -9.53 -1.63 13.55
N ALA A 309 -10.21 -2.75 13.34
CA ALA A 309 -11.40 -2.84 12.49
C ALA A 309 -12.55 -1.95 12.97
N GLY A 310 -12.63 -1.66 14.28
CA GLY A 310 -13.66 -0.81 14.88
C GLY A 310 -13.72 0.59 14.29
N LEU A 311 -12.59 1.14 13.83
CA LEU A 311 -12.54 2.46 13.20
C LEU A 311 -13.37 2.57 11.92
N MET A 312 -13.56 1.47 11.20
CA MET A 312 -14.33 1.47 9.96
C MET A 312 -15.80 1.16 10.17
N ALA A 313 -16.20 0.65 11.34
CA ALA A 313 -17.58 0.27 11.62
C ALA A 313 -18.63 1.39 11.37
N PRO A 314 -18.36 2.68 11.64
CA PRO A 314 -19.32 3.76 11.36
C PRO A 314 -19.26 4.32 9.93
N ILE A 315 -18.41 3.76 9.05
CA ILE A 315 -18.19 4.24 7.68
C ILE A 315 -18.66 3.18 6.69
N GLU A 316 -19.71 3.51 5.94
CA GLU A 316 -20.17 2.70 4.82
C GLU A 316 -19.46 3.12 3.54
N VAL A 317 -18.91 2.15 2.79
CA VAL A 317 -18.26 2.39 1.50
C VAL A 317 -19.08 1.75 0.38
N ARG A 318 -19.48 2.56 -0.60
CA ARG A 318 -20.16 2.12 -1.82
C ARG A 318 -19.29 2.43 -3.03
N ALA A 319 -18.88 1.37 -3.72
CA ALA A 319 -18.15 1.49 -4.98
C ALA A 319 -18.82 0.59 -6.02
N PRO A 320 -19.44 1.14 -7.08
CA PRO A 320 -20.12 0.33 -8.09
C PRO A 320 -19.15 -0.67 -8.72
N GLU A 321 -19.52 -1.94 -8.73
CA GLU A 321 -18.69 -3.02 -9.29
C GLU A 321 -18.56 -2.87 -10.82
N GLY A 322 -17.36 -3.10 -11.36
CA GLY A 322 -17.04 -2.84 -12.77
C GLY A 322 -16.55 -1.41 -13.06
N THR A 323 -16.28 -0.62 -12.02
CA THR A 323 -15.65 0.71 -12.15
C THR A 323 -14.15 0.63 -11.90
N VAL A 324 -13.40 1.70 -12.25
CA VAL A 324 -11.95 1.77 -12.00
C VAL A 324 -11.58 1.73 -10.50
N VAL A 325 -12.55 1.87 -9.59
CA VAL A 325 -12.37 1.77 -8.12
C VAL A 325 -12.99 0.50 -7.51
N ASN A 326 -13.59 -0.36 -8.33
CA ASN A 326 -14.07 -1.67 -7.91
C ASN A 326 -14.14 -2.59 -9.13
N ALA A 327 -12.97 -2.91 -9.67
CA ALA A 327 -12.85 -3.68 -10.89
C ALA A 327 -13.09 -5.18 -10.69
N ARG A 328 -13.57 -5.83 -11.74
CA ARG A 328 -13.82 -7.28 -11.80
C ARG A 328 -12.67 -7.99 -12.53
N PRO A 329 -12.44 -9.29 -12.27
CA PRO A 329 -11.59 -10.07 -13.14
C PRO A 329 -12.15 -10.05 -14.58
N PRO A 330 -11.29 -10.06 -15.62
CA PRO A 330 -9.83 -10.25 -15.56
C PRO A 330 -8.99 -8.95 -15.57
N ALA A 331 -9.56 -7.79 -15.21
CA ALA A 331 -8.88 -6.49 -15.37
C ALA A 331 -7.47 -6.44 -14.73
N ALA A 332 -6.49 -5.80 -15.40
CA ALA A 332 -5.19 -5.51 -14.80
C ALA A 332 -5.31 -4.48 -13.66
N VAL A 333 -4.63 -4.70 -12.53
CA VAL A 333 -4.79 -3.93 -11.28
C VAL A 333 -3.50 -3.39 -10.64
N ALA A 334 -2.32 -3.67 -11.21
CA ALA A 334 -1.02 -3.29 -10.65
C ALA A 334 -0.92 -1.79 -10.38
N ALA A 335 -1.33 -0.94 -11.34
CA ALA A 335 -1.32 0.51 -11.18
C ALA A 335 -2.51 1.04 -10.36
N GLY A 336 -3.54 0.22 -10.11
CA GLY A 336 -4.66 0.56 -9.23
C GLY A 336 -4.21 0.79 -7.79
N ASN A 337 -3.31 -0.07 -7.32
CA ASN A 337 -2.72 0.01 -5.98
C ASN A 337 -1.88 1.27 -5.78
N VAL A 338 -1.22 1.77 -6.83
CA VAL A 338 -0.17 2.80 -6.70
C VAL A 338 -0.53 4.17 -7.28
N GLU A 339 -1.37 4.23 -8.33
CA GLU A 339 -1.80 5.50 -8.95
C GLU A 339 -3.26 5.82 -8.63
N THR A 340 -4.17 4.86 -8.81
CA THR A 340 -5.61 5.08 -8.58
C THR A 340 -5.91 5.28 -7.11
N SER A 341 -5.24 4.54 -6.22
CA SER A 341 -5.33 4.73 -4.77
C SER A 341 -4.97 6.17 -4.34
N GLN A 342 -3.92 6.76 -4.92
CA GLN A 342 -3.54 8.16 -4.70
C GLN A 342 -4.67 9.11 -5.14
N ARG A 343 -5.27 8.83 -6.30
CA ARG A 343 -6.37 9.65 -6.81
C ARG A 343 -7.66 9.52 -6.00
N ILE A 344 -7.94 8.34 -5.44
CA ILE A 344 -9.04 8.13 -4.48
C ILE A 344 -8.83 9.02 -3.25
N VAL A 345 -7.62 9.04 -2.68
CA VAL A 345 -7.29 9.93 -1.56
C VAL A 345 -7.45 11.40 -1.93
N ASP A 346 -6.96 11.81 -3.11
CA ASP A 346 -7.06 13.19 -3.59
C ASP A 346 -8.53 13.67 -3.65
N VAL A 347 -9.46 12.84 -4.16
CA VAL A 347 -10.89 13.21 -4.24
C VAL A 347 -11.59 13.18 -2.88
N LEU A 348 -11.24 12.23 -2.01
CA LEU A 348 -11.77 12.15 -0.65
C LEU A 348 -11.39 13.39 0.17
N LEU A 349 -10.10 13.75 0.17
CA LEU A 349 -9.61 14.96 0.84
C LEU A 349 -10.24 16.20 0.21
N ARG A 350 -10.34 16.28 -1.12
CA ARG A 350 -10.98 17.43 -1.80
C ARG A 350 -12.45 17.60 -1.41
N ALA A 351 -13.19 16.51 -1.22
CA ALA A 351 -14.57 16.55 -0.73
C ALA A 351 -14.61 17.03 0.73
N LEU A 352 -13.78 16.44 1.61
CA LEU A 352 -13.70 16.82 3.02
C LEU A 352 -13.19 18.25 3.24
N ALA A 353 -12.40 18.81 2.32
CA ALA A 353 -11.94 20.21 2.40
C ALA A 353 -13.10 21.20 2.37
N LYS A 354 -14.26 20.81 1.82
CA LYS A 354 -15.49 21.62 1.86
C LYS A 354 -16.13 21.63 3.24
N ALA A 355 -15.99 20.55 4.01
CA ALA A 355 -16.52 20.41 5.36
C ALA A 355 -15.54 20.93 6.43
N LEU A 356 -14.23 20.74 6.20
CA LEU A 356 -13.15 21.01 7.15
C LEU A 356 -12.04 21.87 6.50
N PRO A 357 -12.34 23.07 5.99
CA PRO A 357 -11.39 23.88 5.21
C PRO A 357 -10.12 24.28 5.97
N GLY A 358 -10.19 24.33 7.31
CA GLY A 358 -9.05 24.62 8.19
C GLY A 358 -8.21 23.41 8.61
N ARG A 359 -8.57 22.19 8.19
CA ARG A 359 -7.84 20.96 8.56
C ARG A 359 -7.22 20.24 7.35
N ILE A 360 -7.85 20.32 6.19
CA ILE A 360 -7.44 19.53 5.03
C ILE A 360 -6.27 20.21 4.27
N PRO A 361 -5.17 19.47 3.98
CA PRO A 361 -4.08 19.98 3.15
C PRO A 361 -4.47 20.05 1.67
N ALA A 362 -3.72 20.86 0.90
CA ALA A 362 -3.76 20.81 -0.56
C ALA A 362 -3.30 19.43 -1.10
N ALA A 363 -3.46 19.19 -2.41
CA ALA A 363 -3.05 17.91 -3.00
C ALA A 363 -1.53 17.70 -2.88
N SER A 364 -1.12 16.50 -2.53
CA SER A 364 0.28 16.07 -2.64
C SER A 364 0.62 15.68 -4.07
N SER A 365 1.79 15.06 -4.29
CA SER A 365 2.25 14.67 -5.63
C SER A 365 1.26 13.84 -6.44
N GLY A 366 0.35 13.10 -5.78
CA GLY A 366 -0.76 12.37 -6.41
C GLY A 366 -0.32 11.20 -7.30
N THR A 367 0.88 10.66 -7.05
CA THR A 367 1.50 9.53 -7.74
C THR A 367 2.62 8.96 -6.89
N MET A 368 2.85 7.65 -6.97
CA MET A 368 3.99 6.99 -6.34
C MET A 368 5.23 6.93 -7.25
N ASN A 369 5.11 7.36 -8.51
CA ASN A 369 6.18 7.38 -9.51
C ASN A 369 6.94 6.03 -9.57
N ASN A 370 6.20 4.95 -9.81
CA ASN A 370 6.76 3.60 -9.79
C ASN A 370 7.74 3.42 -10.94
N LEU A 371 8.93 2.96 -10.59
CA LEU A 371 9.95 2.52 -11.52
C LEU A 371 10.25 1.06 -11.26
N SER A 372 10.16 0.26 -12.32
CA SER A 372 10.57 -1.13 -12.31
C SER A 372 11.52 -1.40 -13.45
N PHE A 373 12.54 -2.21 -13.21
CA PHE A 373 13.42 -2.69 -14.26
C PHE A 373 14.09 -3.99 -13.86
N GLY A 374 14.58 -4.72 -14.86
CA GLY A 374 15.33 -5.94 -14.67
C GLY A 374 16.10 -6.32 -15.92
N GLY A 375 16.94 -7.34 -15.78
CA GLY A 375 17.80 -7.82 -16.83
C GLY A 375 18.74 -8.90 -16.29
N THR A 376 19.88 -9.06 -16.95
CA THR A 376 20.93 -9.99 -16.54
C THR A 376 22.10 -9.22 -15.93
N HIS A 377 22.52 -9.60 -14.73
CA HIS A 377 23.62 -8.96 -14.04
C HIS A 377 24.95 -9.34 -14.73
N PRO A 378 25.76 -8.37 -15.21
CA PRO A 378 26.94 -8.65 -16.02
C PRO A 378 28.04 -9.41 -15.27
N GLY A 379 28.15 -9.22 -13.94
CA GLY A 379 29.17 -9.89 -13.13
C GLY A 379 28.80 -11.30 -12.64
N THR A 380 27.53 -11.70 -12.67
CA THR A 380 27.08 -12.99 -12.12
C THR A 380 26.30 -13.84 -13.12
N ALA A 381 25.95 -13.26 -14.28
CA ALA A 381 25.08 -13.85 -15.29
C ALA A 381 23.68 -14.27 -14.78
N ARG A 382 23.29 -13.84 -13.57
CA ARG A 382 21.98 -14.13 -12.97
C ARG A 382 20.96 -13.04 -13.33
N PRO A 383 19.67 -13.39 -13.45
CA PRO A 383 18.61 -12.40 -13.57
C PRO A 383 18.53 -11.51 -12.32
N PHE A 384 18.11 -10.27 -12.50
CA PHE A 384 17.77 -9.35 -11.41
C PHE A 384 16.48 -8.59 -11.71
N THR A 385 15.80 -8.16 -10.66
CA THR A 385 14.57 -7.37 -10.72
C THR A 385 14.61 -6.31 -9.63
N TYR A 386 14.25 -5.08 -9.97
CA TYR A 386 14.18 -3.96 -9.04
C TYR A 386 12.86 -3.21 -9.18
N TYR A 387 12.35 -2.73 -8.04
CA TYR A 387 11.14 -1.94 -7.92
C TYR A 387 11.36 -0.81 -6.90
N GLU A 388 10.98 0.41 -7.28
CA GLU A 388 11.02 1.59 -6.41
C GLU A 388 9.76 2.46 -6.59
N THR A 389 9.22 2.96 -5.48
CA THR A 389 8.35 4.14 -5.49
C THR A 389 9.19 5.38 -5.20
N ILE A 390 9.02 6.42 -6.01
CA ILE A 390 9.81 7.64 -5.95
C ILE A 390 8.94 8.76 -5.35
N ALA A 391 9.41 9.32 -4.24
CA ALA A 391 8.74 10.36 -3.46
C ALA A 391 8.41 11.64 -4.26
N GLY A 392 7.58 12.52 -3.70
CA GLY A 392 7.18 13.78 -4.34
C GLY A 392 6.98 14.92 -3.35
N GLY A 393 6.38 16.01 -3.81
CA GLY A 393 6.03 17.13 -2.94
C GLY A 393 4.74 16.88 -2.16
N MET A 394 4.75 17.09 -0.86
CA MET A 394 3.53 17.07 -0.04
C MET A 394 2.73 18.37 -0.25
N GLY A 395 1.40 18.26 -0.24
CA GLY A 395 0.53 19.44 -0.28
C GLY A 395 0.70 20.32 0.97
N ALA A 396 0.61 21.63 0.79
CA ALA A 396 0.66 22.57 1.90
C ALA A 396 -0.55 22.41 2.83
N ARG A 397 -0.31 22.58 4.12
CA ARG A 397 -1.32 22.50 5.17
C ARG A 397 -1.90 23.89 5.46
N PRO A 398 -3.09 23.97 6.08
CA PRO A 398 -3.65 25.23 6.58
C PRO A 398 -2.74 26.00 7.54
N THR A 399 -1.78 25.32 8.17
CA THR A 399 -0.90 25.86 9.21
C THR A 399 0.59 25.89 8.83
N ALA A 400 1.00 25.22 7.75
CA ALA A 400 2.42 25.08 7.39
C ALA A 400 2.62 24.71 5.93
N GLY A 401 3.82 25.00 5.39
CA GLY A 401 4.25 24.52 4.07
C GLY A 401 4.25 22.99 3.97
N GLY A 402 4.21 22.48 2.74
CA GLY A 402 4.36 21.05 2.46
C GLY A 402 5.81 20.59 2.61
N LEU A 403 6.01 19.35 3.05
CA LEU A 403 7.32 18.72 3.10
C LEU A 403 7.83 18.37 1.69
N ASN A 404 9.13 18.57 1.45
CA ASN A 404 9.78 18.29 0.17
C ASN A 404 10.19 16.81 0.08
N GLY A 405 10.00 16.20 -1.09
CA GLY A 405 10.56 14.89 -1.42
C GLY A 405 10.18 13.75 -0.47
N ILE A 406 8.93 13.71 -0.01
CA ILE A 406 8.42 12.68 0.89
C ILE A 406 7.37 11.80 0.21
N HIS A 407 7.27 10.54 0.63
CA HIS A 407 6.14 9.68 0.30
C HIS A 407 4.89 10.18 1.01
N THR A 408 3.76 10.17 0.29
CA THR A 408 2.49 10.67 0.81
C THR A 408 1.38 9.68 0.57
N HIS A 409 0.40 9.69 1.46
CA HIS A 409 -0.86 8.97 1.35
C HIS A 409 -0.68 7.45 1.29
N MET A 410 -0.93 6.81 0.16
CA MET A 410 -1.04 5.35 0.06
C MET A 410 0.31 4.62 0.09
N THR A 411 1.40 5.31 0.45
CA THR A 411 2.75 4.77 0.60
C THR A 411 3.49 5.50 1.71
N ASN A 412 4.30 4.77 2.46
CA ASN A 412 5.19 5.26 3.51
C ASN A 412 6.52 4.49 3.49
N SER A 413 6.94 4.03 2.31
CA SER A 413 8.20 3.29 2.14
C SER A 413 9.39 4.22 2.29
N LEU A 414 10.53 3.71 2.74
CA LEU A 414 11.80 4.41 2.66
C LEU A 414 12.34 4.39 1.22
N ASN A 415 13.22 5.33 0.91
CA ASN A 415 14.00 5.29 -0.32
C ASN A 415 15.04 4.15 -0.25
N THR A 416 15.43 3.60 -1.40
CA THR A 416 16.60 2.71 -1.44
C THR A 416 17.88 3.56 -1.29
N PRO A 417 18.77 3.25 -0.32
CA PRO A 417 20.09 3.89 -0.24
C PRO A 417 20.88 3.71 -1.54
N ILE A 418 21.60 4.75 -1.97
CA ILE A 418 22.34 4.72 -3.24
C ILE A 418 23.38 3.60 -3.24
N GLU A 419 24.17 3.49 -2.18
CA GLU A 419 25.22 2.47 -2.05
C GLU A 419 24.65 1.05 -2.11
N ALA A 420 23.52 0.80 -1.43
CA ALA A 420 22.83 -0.48 -1.48
C ALA A 420 22.31 -0.80 -2.89
N LEU A 421 21.75 0.20 -3.58
CA LEU A 421 21.25 0.05 -4.95
C LEU A 421 22.40 -0.28 -5.93
N GLU A 422 23.47 0.52 -5.93
CA GLU A 422 24.59 0.35 -6.87
C GLU A 422 25.42 -0.90 -6.57
N SER A 423 25.43 -1.36 -5.31
CA SER A 423 26.09 -2.62 -4.95
C SER A 423 25.30 -3.85 -5.40
N ALA A 424 23.97 -3.77 -5.43
CA ALA A 424 23.12 -4.93 -5.72
C ALA A 424 22.72 -5.04 -7.20
N TYR A 425 22.67 -3.92 -7.93
CA TYR A 425 22.15 -3.87 -9.28
C TYR A 425 23.11 -3.11 -10.22
N PRO A 426 23.17 -3.48 -11.52
CA PRO A 426 24.02 -2.84 -12.52
C PRO A 426 23.44 -1.50 -12.97
N VAL A 427 23.33 -0.56 -12.04
CA VAL A 427 22.80 0.79 -12.21
C VAL A 427 23.68 1.77 -11.45
N ARG A 428 23.73 3.02 -11.91
CA ARG A 428 24.40 4.12 -11.21
C ARG A 428 23.45 5.30 -11.04
N VAL A 429 23.37 5.85 -9.84
CA VAL A 429 22.58 7.05 -9.55
C VAL A 429 23.41 8.27 -9.91
N ARG A 430 23.06 8.91 -11.03
CA ARG A 430 23.70 10.15 -11.49
C ARG A 430 23.27 11.38 -10.70
N ARG A 431 22.03 11.37 -10.22
CA ARG A 431 21.47 12.47 -9.45
C ARG A 431 20.34 11.99 -8.55
N TYR A 432 20.39 12.45 -7.30
CA TYR A 432 19.27 12.42 -6.38
C TYR A 432 19.19 13.76 -5.65
N SER A 433 18.22 14.59 -6.02
CA SER A 433 18.09 15.93 -5.42
C SER A 433 16.63 16.33 -5.29
N LEU A 434 16.34 17.32 -4.44
CA LEU A 434 15.08 18.04 -4.55
C LEU A 434 14.94 18.67 -5.94
N ARG A 435 13.70 19.02 -6.31
CA ARG A 435 13.34 19.72 -7.54
C ARG A 435 12.86 21.14 -7.22
N PRO A 436 13.78 22.12 -7.09
CA PRO A 436 13.45 23.44 -6.60
C PRO A 436 12.34 24.12 -7.41
N GLY A 437 11.40 24.76 -6.71
CA GLY A 437 10.33 25.52 -7.33
C GLY A 437 9.28 24.64 -8.03
N SER A 438 9.13 23.39 -7.59
CA SER A 438 8.06 22.50 -8.09
C SER A 438 6.80 22.51 -7.23
N GLY A 439 6.91 22.88 -5.96
CA GLY A 439 5.76 23.12 -5.09
C GLY A 439 4.95 24.36 -5.49
N GLY A 440 3.64 24.25 -5.37
CA GLY A 440 2.69 25.31 -5.70
C GLY A 440 2.78 26.50 -4.75
N ALA A 441 2.64 27.70 -5.28
CA ALA A 441 2.65 28.94 -4.50
C ALA A 441 1.38 29.10 -3.65
N GLY A 442 1.47 29.77 -2.51
CA GLY A 442 0.36 30.09 -1.63
C GLY A 442 0.86 30.85 -0.41
N ARG A 443 -0.02 31.15 0.55
CA ARG A 443 0.41 31.61 1.89
C ARG A 443 1.38 30.60 2.49
N PHE A 444 1.06 29.31 2.32
CA PHE A 444 1.96 28.20 2.57
C PHE A 444 2.26 27.50 1.24
N ARG A 445 3.54 27.35 0.95
CA ARG A 445 4.02 26.73 -0.29
C ARG A 445 3.92 25.21 -0.20
N GLY A 446 3.52 24.57 -1.29
CA GLY A 446 3.59 23.11 -1.42
C GLY A 446 5.05 22.62 -1.41
N GLY A 447 5.26 21.36 -1.04
CA GLY A 447 6.58 20.74 -1.09
C GLY A 447 7.09 20.60 -2.51
N ASP A 448 8.41 20.70 -2.68
CA ASP A 448 9.10 20.35 -3.91
C ASP A 448 9.15 18.83 -4.08
N GLY A 449 9.00 18.37 -5.32
CA GLY A 449 9.31 16.99 -5.70
C GLY A 449 10.82 16.72 -5.73
N ILE A 450 11.20 15.62 -6.37
CA ILE A 450 12.59 15.18 -6.51
C ILE A 450 12.97 14.93 -7.96
N ILE A 451 14.28 14.94 -8.19
CA ILE A 451 14.94 14.50 -9.41
C ILE A 451 15.71 13.23 -9.04
N ARG A 452 15.39 12.12 -9.70
CA ARG A 452 16.06 10.82 -9.56
C ARG A 452 16.54 10.39 -10.95
N GLU A 453 17.85 10.20 -11.12
CA GLU A 453 18.48 9.91 -12.41
C GLU A 453 19.33 8.65 -12.33
N PHE A 454 19.00 7.66 -13.15
CA PHE A 454 19.63 6.35 -13.20
C PHE A 454 20.35 6.17 -14.53
N GLU A 455 21.61 5.76 -14.50
CA GLU A 455 22.34 5.23 -15.64
C GLU A 455 22.36 3.70 -15.56
N PHE A 456 21.84 3.03 -16.58
CA PHE A 456 21.83 1.58 -16.64
C PHE A 456 23.17 1.05 -17.18
N LEU A 457 23.85 0.19 -16.42
CA LEU A 457 25.18 -0.34 -16.76
C LEU A 457 25.13 -1.65 -17.55
N THR A 458 23.92 -2.14 -17.81
CA THR A 458 23.62 -3.31 -18.65
C THR A 458 22.35 -3.04 -19.45
N GLN A 459 22.01 -3.92 -20.40
CA GLN A 459 20.72 -3.87 -21.06
C GLN A 459 19.60 -4.17 -20.05
N VAL A 460 18.57 -3.31 -20.02
CA VAL A 460 17.44 -3.46 -19.11
C VAL A 460 16.13 -3.40 -19.86
N ARG A 461 15.16 -4.18 -19.39
CA ARG A 461 13.74 -3.97 -19.68
C ARG A 461 13.09 -3.39 -18.43
N GLY A 462 12.16 -2.47 -18.60
CA GLY A 462 11.47 -1.89 -17.47
C GLY A 462 10.18 -1.16 -17.82
N SER A 463 9.59 -0.59 -16.78
CA SER A 463 8.34 0.13 -16.84
C SER A 463 8.37 1.35 -15.93
N ILE A 464 7.59 2.36 -16.30
CA ILE A 464 7.17 3.41 -15.39
C ILE A 464 5.65 3.35 -15.29
N LEU A 465 5.15 3.41 -14.06
CA LEU A 465 3.75 3.68 -13.77
C LEU A 465 3.69 4.96 -12.93
N SER A 466 3.31 6.06 -13.57
CA SER A 466 3.24 7.38 -12.94
C SER A 466 2.08 8.20 -13.49
N ASP A 467 1.61 9.14 -12.69
CA ASP A 467 0.54 10.08 -13.03
C ASP A 467 1.00 11.54 -12.84
N ARG A 468 0.09 12.52 -12.99
CA ARG A 468 0.39 13.96 -12.90
C ARG A 468 1.54 14.40 -13.82
N ARG A 469 1.58 13.84 -15.04
CA ARG A 469 2.47 14.23 -16.15
C ARG A 469 1.77 15.19 -17.11
N ARG A 470 0.44 15.11 -17.20
CA ARG A 470 -0.45 16.03 -17.93
C ARG A 470 -1.20 16.94 -16.95
N THR A 471 -1.83 16.36 -15.92
CA THR A 471 -2.50 17.10 -14.85
C THR A 471 -1.53 17.53 -13.74
N ARG A 472 -1.98 18.41 -12.85
CA ARG A 472 -1.19 18.99 -11.76
C ARG A 472 -1.87 18.79 -10.41
N PRO A 473 -1.13 18.53 -9.33
CA PRO A 473 -1.66 18.58 -7.96
C PRO A 473 -2.33 19.93 -7.67
N TYR A 474 -3.60 19.91 -7.25
CA TYR A 474 -4.38 21.12 -7.00
C TYR A 474 -3.93 21.86 -5.73
N GLY A 475 -4.01 23.19 -5.74
CA GLY A 475 -3.93 24.01 -4.54
C GLY A 475 -5.28 24.12 -3.83
N LEU A 476 -5.29 24.58 -2.58
CA LEU A 476 -6.51 24.84 -1.80
C LEU A 476 -6.53 26.25 -1.20
N ALA A 477 -7.74 26.73 -0.88
CA ALA A 477 -7.98 28.04 -0.27
C ALA A 477 -7.32 29.23 -1.04
N GLY A 478 -7.22 29.13 -2.37
CA GLY A 478 -6.58 30.13 -3.22
C GLY A 478 -5.09 29.89 -3.51
N GLY A 479 -4.51 28.82 -2.98
CA GLY A 479 -3.18 28.35 -3.36
C GLY A 479 -3.13 27.84 -4.81
N LYS A 480 -1.95 27.92 -5.42
CA LYS A 480 -1.67 27.52 -6.80
C LYS A 480 -1.29 26.03 -6.88
N PRO A 481 -1.55 25.37 -8.02
CA PRO A 481 -1.17 23.99 -8.22
C PRO A 481 0.34 23.78 -8.25
N GLY A 482 0.79 22.60 -7.85
CA GLY A 482 2.18 22.15 -8.02
C GLY A 482 2.54 21.93 -9.50
N ARG A 483 3.84 21.87 -9.81
CA ARG A 483 4.31 21.52 -11.16
C ARG A 483 4.08 20.03 -11.43
N ALA A 484 3.65 19.71 -12.65
CA ALA A 484 3.59 18.33 -13.14
C ALA A 484 4.99 17.68 -13.16
N GLY A 485 5.01 16.36 -13.04
CA GLY A 485 6.19 15.52 -13.18
C GLY A 485 6.60 15.32 -14.65
N LYS A 486 7.79 14.77 -14.86
CA LYS A 486 8.36 14.47 -16.19
C LYS A 486 9.23 13.22 -16.13
N ASN A 487 9.17 12.41 -17.19
CA ASN A 487 10.07 11.28 -17.40
C ASN A 487 10.89 11.57 -18.65
N LEU A 488 12.23 11.60 -18.53
CA LEU A 488 13.16 11.92 -19.61
C LEU A 488 14.14 10.77 -19.78
N LEU A 489 14.30 10.29 -21.00
CA LEU A 489 15.22 9.23 -21.37
C LEU A 489 16.28 9.78 -22.30
N ARG A 490 17.55 9.57 -21.96
CA ARG A 490 18.70 9.84 -22.82
C ARG A 490 19.34 8.52 -23.22
N LEU A 491 19.41 8.26 -24.51
CA LEU A 491 20.07 7.07 -25.07
C LEU A 491 21.58 7.29 -25.24
N PRO A 492 22.37 6.21 -25.40
CA PRO A 492 23.73 6.30 -25.89
C PRO A 492 23.78 7.12 -27.19
N GLY A 493 24.77 7.99 -27.33
CA GLY A 493 24.85 8.95 -28.45
C GLY A 493 24.11 10.27 -28.23
N GLY A 494 23.46 10.47 -27.06
CA GLY A 494 23.00 11.78 -26.61
C GLY A 494 21.56 12.15 -26.97
N ARG A 495 20.86 11.34 -27.78
CA ARG A 495 19.44 11.56 -28.10
C ARG A 495 18.60 11.52 -26.83
N THR A 496 17.87 12.60 -26.56
CA THR A 496 16.97 12.72 -25.41
C THR A 496 15.51 12.75 -25.86
N MET A 497 14.65 11.98 -25.21
CA MET A 497 13.22 11.91 -25.47
C MET A 497 12.41 11.94 -24.17
N ARG A 498 11.15 12.35 -24.26
CA ARG A 498 10.21 12.31 -23.15
C ARG A 498 9.45 10.99 -23.17
N LEU A 499 9.44 10.28 -22.04
CA LEU A 499 8.59 9.11 -21.86
C LEU A 499 7.21 9.53 -21.36
N ALA A 500 6.20 8.73 -21.72
CA ALA A 500 4.85 8.86 -21.17
C ALA A 500 4.82 8.61 -19.66
N GLY A 501 3.71 8.98 -19.01
CA GLY A 501 3.51 8.70 -17.58
C GLY A 501 3.44 7.21 -17.27
N LYS A 502 2.94 6.43 -18.22
CA LYS A 502 2.90 4.98 -18.16
C LYS A 502 3.57 4.45 -19.41
N ALA A 503 4.64 3.69 -19.27
CA ALA A 503 5.47 3.30 -20.40
C ALA A 503 6.21 2.00 -20.12
N LEU A 504 6.42 1.20 -21.16
CA LEU A 504 7.40 0.11 -21.21
C LEU A 504 8.63 0.60 -21.98
N PHE A 505 9.79 0.05 -21.64
CA PHE A 505 11.03 0.35 -22.34
C PHE A 505 11.99 -0.83 -22.33
N ASP A 506 12.77 -0.94 -23.41
CA ASP A 506 13.94 -1.80 -23.54
C ASP A 506 15.12 -0.88 -23.87
N LEU A 507 16.10 -0.83 -22.98
CA LEU A 507 17.18 0.15 -23.01
C LEU A 507 18.54 -0.55 -23.07
N PRO A 508 19.43 -0.15 -23.98
CA PRO A 508 20.81 -0.61 -23.97
C PRO A 508 21.58 -0.01 -22.77
N ALA A 509 22.71 -0.64 -22.43
CA ALA A 509 23.65 -0.09 -21.46
C ALA A 509 24.09 1.34 -21.84
N GLY A 510 24.33 2.18 -20.84
CA GLY A 510 24.64 3.60 -21.00
C GLY A 510 23.41 4.51 -21.18
N SER A 511 22.20 3.95 -21.23
CA SER A 511 20.97 4.74 -21.21
C SER A 511 20.75 5.40 -19.85
N ILE A 512 20.23 6.63 -19.85
CA ILE A 512 20.01 7.42 -18.64
C ILE A 512 18.54 7.80 -18.53
N LEU A 513 17.88 7.33 -17.48
CA LEU A 513 16.50 7.64 -17.16
C LEU A 513 16.43 8.64 -16.01
N ARG A 514 15.82 9.80 -16.28
CA ARG A 514 15.57 10.86 -15.30
C ARG A 514 14.09 10.99 -15.02
N ILE A 515 13.73 10.83 -13.75
CA ILE A 515 12.37 11.03 -13.24
C ILE A 515 12.35 12.31 -12.42
N GLU A 516 11.51 13.25 -12.84
CA GLU A 516 11.15 14.44 -12.08
C GLU A 516 9.76 14.25 -11.51
N SER A 517 9.65 14.08 -10.18
CA SER A 517 8.34 13.90 -9.56
C SER A 517 7.56 15.23 -9.43
N PRO A 518 6.22 15.16 -9.32
CA PRO A 518 5.40 16.35 -9.11
C PRO A 518 5.68 17.01 -7.75
N GLY A 519 5.50 18.34 -7.69
CA GLY A 519 5.43 19.05 -6.41
C GLY A 519 4.02 19.04 -5.82
N GLY A 520 3.87 19.42 -4.55
CA GLY A 520 2.56 19.54 -3.90
C GLY A 520 1.87 20.86 -4.22
N GLY A 521 0.55 20.93 -4.05
CA GLY A 521 -0.24 22.15 -4.16
C GLY A 521 0.03 23.13 -3.01
N GLY A 522 -0.07 24.43 -3.29
CA GLY A 522 -0.01 25.48 -2.28
C GLY A 522 -1.33 25.64 -1.52
N TRP A 523 -1.27 26.30 -0.36
CA TRP A 523 -2.43 26.58 0.48
C TRP A 523 -2.54 28.08 0.77
N GLY A 524 -3.74 28.64 0.63
CA GLY A 524 -4.00 30.06 0.85
C GLY A 524 -3.53 30.94 -0.30
N LYS A 525 -4.13 32.13 -0.48
CA LYS A 525 -3.61 33.14 -1.42
C LYS A 525 -2.21 33.59 -0.99
N ALA A 526 -1.28 33.66 -1.93
CA ALA A 526 0.02 34.28 -1.70
C ALA A 526 -0.18 35.75 -1.30
N LYS A 527 0.66 36.25 -0.40
CA LYS A 527 0.71 37.68 -0.07
C LYS A 527 1.32 38.47 -1.20
#